data_AF-A0A9X3EX67-F1
#
_entry.id   AF-A0A9X3EX67-F1
#
_cell.length_a   1.000
_cell.length_b   1.000
_cell.length_c   1.000
_cell.angle_alpha   90.00
_cell.angle_beta   90.00
_cell.angle_gamma   90.00
#
_symmetry.space_group_name_H-M   'P 1'
#
loop_
_entity.id
_entity.type
_entity.pdbx_description
1 polymer ?
#
loop_
_entity_poly.entity_id
_entity_poly.type
_entity_poly.pdbx_seq_one_letter_code
_entity_poly.pdbx_strand_id
1 'polypeptide(L)'
;MSEVREQPATLDRAEVVGALAKIPGPDAAELLIAALGHRKGTIRWHALYALLSRGQVEVAPRLAKLLLDRDGAVRETAVEGLRRWGTADDLPALVAYAARVATHGRNAPLDAIETICTRTHRPLPSAHPGPRLEIVKVRGQVTIEVPRSALLSIGDPLGTVDGAPLLAPCDSVFIAADRDPEHTRVTLRRLVP
;
A
#
# COMPACT_ATOMS: atom_id res chain seq x y z
N MET A 1 14.69 -19.02 26.66
CA MET A 1 13.42 -19.46 26.05
C MET A 1 12.49 -20.08 27.08
N SER A 2 12.93 -21.09 27.83
CA SER A 2 12.13 -21.73 28.91
C SER A 2 11.63 -20.73 29.96
N GLU A 3 12.49 -19.82 30.42
CA GLU A 3 12.12 -18.77 31.39
C GLU A 3 10.99 -17.86 30.91
N VAL A 4 10.94 -17.51 29.61
CA VAL A 4 9.86 -16.69 29.05
C VAL A 4 8.54 -17.47 28.98
N ARG A 5 8.61 -18.78 28.75
CA ARG A 5 7.43 -19.66 28.74
C ARG A 5 6.89 -19.87 30.16
N GLU A 6 7.78 -19.98 31.15
CA GLU A 6 7.42 -20.12 32.57
C GLU A 6 6.94 -18.81 33.19
N GLN A 7 7.45 -17.67 32.72
CA GLN A 7 7.11 -16.34 33.21
C GLN A 7 6.69 -15.41 32.07
N PRO A 8 5.46 -15.54 31.54
CA PRO A 8 5.00 -14.73 30.40
C PRO A 8 5.09 -13.21 30.61
N ALA A 9 5.05 -12.76 31.87
CA ALA A 9 5.21 -11.36 32.25
C ALA A 9 6.59 -10.78 31.86
N THR A 10 7.61 -11.59 31.55
CA THR A 10 8.88 -11.08 31.05
C THR A 10 8.74 -10.41 29.67
N LEU A 11 7.70 -10.73 28.90
CA LEU A 11 7.39 -10.07 27.62
C LEU A 11 6.92 -8.61 27.79
N ASP A 12 6.61 -8.16 29.01
CA ASP A 12 6.31 -6.75 29.29
C ASP A 12 7.52 -5.82 29.06
N ARG A 13 8.74 -6.38 28.97
CA ARG A 13 10.00 -5.68 28.78
C ARG A 13 10.41 -5.68 27.32
N ALA A 14 10.59 -4.49 26.75
CA ALA A 14 11.00 -4.35 25.35
C ALA A 14 12.38 -4.99 25.09
N GLU A 15 13.28 -5.03 26.09
CA GLU A 15 14.58 -5.67 25.91
C GLU A 15 14.45 -7.18 25.69
N VAL A 16 13.49 -7.84 26.36
CA VAL A 16 13.25 -9.28 26.19
C VAL A 16 12.76 -9.57 24.77
N VAL A 17 11.81 -8.78 24.27
CA VAL A 17 11.31 -8.89 22.88
C VAL A 17 12.41 -8.58 21.86
N GLY A 18 13.22 -7.55 22.12
CA GLY A 18 14.37 -7.21 21.31
C GLY A 18 15.45 -8.30 21.29
N ALA A 19 15.65 -9.01 22.41
CA ALA A 19 16.55 -10.15 22.48
C ALA A 19 16.02 -11.34 21.65
N LEU A 20 14.71 -11.63 21.74
CA LEU A 20 14.06 -12.66 20.91
C LEU A 20 14.25 -12.39 19.41
N ALA A 21 14.29 -11.13 18.98
CA ALA A 21 14.57 -10.78 17.58
C ALA A 21 15.91 -11.31 17.07
N LYS A 22 16.91 -11.38 17.96
CA LYS A 22 18.30 -11.80 17.64
C LYS A 22 18.54 -13.30 17.79
N ILE A 23 17.63 -14.03 18.46
CA ILE A 23 17.78 -15.47 18.72
C ILE A 23 17.24 -16.25 17.51
N PRO A 24 18.06 -17.05 16.80
CA PRO A 24 17.57 -17.87 15.69
C PRO A 24 16.65 -18.99 16.18
N GLY A 25 15.81 -19.51 15.29
CA GLY A 25 14.99 -20.70 15.54
C GLY A 25 13.49 -20.43 15.74
N PRO A 26 12.67 -21.50 15.64
CA PRO A 26 11.20 -21.42 15.62
C PRO A 26 10.60 -20.99 16.97
N ASP A 27 11.20 -21.39 18.09
CA ASP A 27 10.73 -20.99 19.42
C ASP A 27 10.69 -19.47 19.59
N ALA A 28 11.69 -18.76 19.05
CA ALA A 28 11.74 -17.30 19.11
C ALA A 28 10.63 -16.68 18.27
N ALA A 29 10.35 -17.24 17.10
CA ALA A 29 9.25 -16.78 16.24
C ALA A 29 7.89 -16.98 16.91
N GLU A 30 7.66 -18.12 17.57
CA GLU A 30 6.42 -18.39 18.31
C GLU A 30 6.19 -17.38 19.44
N LEU A 31 7.22 -17.08 20.23
CA LEU A 31 7.11 -16.10 21.31
C LEU A 31 6.86 -14.68 20.79
N LEU A 32 7.50 -14.31 19.68
CA LEU A 32 7.25 -13.03 19.02
C LEU A 32 5.81 -12.97 18.46
N ILE A 33 5.32 -14.05 17.86
CA ILE A 33 3.93 -14.17 17.41
C ILE A 33 2.96 -14.00 18.58
N ALA A 34 3.22 -14.64 19.72
CA ALA A 34 2.40 -14.49 20.92
C ALA A 34 2.40 -13.03 21.44
N ALA A 35 3.54 -12.35 21.37
CA ALA A 35 3.68 -10.95 21.80
C ALA A 35 2.87 -9.95 20.94
N LEU A 36 2.39 -10.35 19.76
CA LEU A 36 1.44 -9.54 18.97
C LEU A 36 0.08 -9.36 19.68
N GLY A 37 -0.26 -10.22 20.64
CA GLY A 37 -1.46 -10.08 21.48
C GLY A 37 -1.27 -9.22 22.72
N HIS A 38 -0.07 -8.67 22.95
CA HIS A 38 0.26 -8.01 24.20
C HIS A 38 -0.51 -6.68 24.38
N ARG A 39 -0.83 -6.30 25.63
CA ARG A 39 -1.59 -5.08 25.95
C ARG A 39 -0.88 -3.78 25.56
N LYS A 40 0.44 -3.72 25.73
CA LYS A 40 1.27 -2.54 25.40
C LYS A 40 1.58 -2.51 23.90
N GLY A 41 1.25 -1.40 23.23
CA GLY A 41 1.49 -1.21 21.80
C GLY A 41 2.97 -1.26 21.41
N THR A 42 3.85 -0.72 22.25
CA THR A 42 5.31 -0.80 22.06
C THR A 42 5.82 -2.24 21.97
N ILE A 43 5.29 -3.15 22.78
CA ILE A 43 5.66 -4.58 22.74
C ILE A 43 5.16 -5.24 21.45
N ARG A 44 3.90 -4.98 21.07
CA ARG A 44 3.35 -5.47 19.79
C ARG A 44 4.17 -4.99 18.60
N TRP A 45 4.58 -3.72 18.62
CA TRP A 45 5.41 -3.12 17.57
C TRP A 45 6.78 -3.80 17.48
N HIS A 46 7.52 -3.92 18.60
CA HIS A 46 8.82 -4.61 18.62
C HIS A 46 8.70 -6.05 18.13
N ALA A 47 7.64 -6.75 18.53
CA ALA A 47 7.39 -8.12 18.14
C ALA A 47 7.16 -8.24 16.62
N LEU A 48 6.27 -7.40 16.08
CA LEU A 48 5.99 -7.38 14.64
C LEU A 48 7.21 -6.99 13.83
N TYR A 49 7.93 -5.94 14.24
CA TYR A 49 9.15 -5.51 13.60
C TYR A 49 10.19 -6.63 13.55
N ALA A 50 10.41 -7.33 14.68
CA ALA A 50 11.31 -8.47 14.75
C ALA A 50 10.91 -9.60 13.80
N LEU A 51 9.62 -9.95 13.72
CA LEU A 51 9.13 -10.98 12.80
C LEU A 51 9.40 -10.60 11.34
N LEU A 52 9.18 -9.33 10.97
CA LEU A 52 9.46 -8.83 9.61
C LEU A 52 10.95 -8.83 9.29
N SER A 53 11.81 -8.36 10.21
CA SER A 53 13.26 -8.34 10.03
C SER A 53 13.87 -9.74 9.88
N ARG A 54 13.25 -10.74 10.51
CA ARG A 54 13.67 -12.14 10.46
C ARG A 54 13.10 -12.92 9.27
N GLY A 55 12.27 -12.30 8.43
CA GLY A 55 11.65 -12.99 7.31
C GLY A 55 10.63 -14.06 7.71
N GLN A 56 10.02 -13.96 8.89
CA GLN A 56 9.05 -14.95 9.39
C GLN A 56 7.70 -14.78 8.69
N VAL A 57 7.58 -15.35 7.49
CA VAL A 57 6.38 -15.25 6.63
C VAL A 57 5.13 -15.82 7.29
N GLU A 58 5.27 -16.68 8.29
CA GLU A 58 4.20 -17.29 9.08
C GLU A 58 3.35 -16.25 9.85
N VAL A 59 3.83 -15.02 9.98
CA VAL A 59 3.03 -13.91 10.53
C VAL A 59 1.98 -13.40 9.54
N ALA A 60 2.12 -13.68 8.24
CA ALA A 60 1.29 -13.10 7.17
C ALA A 60 -0.24 -13.17 7.43
N PRO A 61 -0.80 -14.31 7.88
CA PRO A 61 -2.24 -14.41 8.16
C PRO A 61 -2.76 -13.47 9.26
N ARG A 62 -1.87 -12.86 10.05
CA ARG A 62 -2.22 -11.93 11.15
C ARG A 62 -2.15 -10.46 10.72
N LEU A 63 -1.47 -10.15 9.62
CA LEU A 63 -1.11 -8.76 9.28
C LEU A 63 -2.33 -7.89 8.99
N ALA A 64 -3.33 -8.40 8.25
CA ALA A 64 -4.55 -7.66 7.96
C ALA A 64 -5.30 -7.22 9.24
N LYS A 65 -5.31 -8.06 10.28
CA LYS A 65 -5.91 -7.73 11.58
C LYS A 65 -5.14 -6.60 12.29
N LEU A 66 -3.83 -6.54 12.13
CA LEU A 66 -2.97 -5.52 12.75
C LEU A 66 -3.14 -4.13 12.09
N LEU A 67 -3.77 -4.04 10.91
CA LEU A 67 -4.23 -2.75 10.36
C LEU A 67 -5.30 -2.06 11.22
N LEU A 68 -5.92 -2.78 12.17
CA LEU A 68 -6.90 -2.26 13.12
C LEU A 68 -6.30 -2.01 14.51
N ASP A 69 -4.98 -2.13 14.66
CA ASP A 69 -4.32 -1.93 15.94
C ASP A 69 -4.49 -0.50 16.46
N ARG A 70 -4.60 -0.34 17.78
CA ARG A 70 -4.75 0.98 18.42
C ARG A 70 -3.49 1.83 18.27
N ASP A 71 -2.33 1.19 18.19
CA ASP A 71 -1.03 1.83 18.07
C ASP A 71 -0.68 2.09 16.59
N GLY A 72 -0.32 3.33 16.27
CA GLY A 72 0.01 3.75 14.91
C GLY A 72 1.23 3.03 14.34
N ALA A 73 2.27 2.82 15.15
CA ALA A 73 3.50 2.17 14.70
C ALA A 73 3.26 0.70 14.35
N VAL A 74 2.36 0.02 15.08
CA VAL A 74 1.94 -1.35 14.74
C VAL A 74 1.22 -1.38 13.39
N ARG A 75 0.29 -0.44 13.15
CA ARG A 75 -0.44 -0.37 11.87
C ARG A 75 0.49 -0.11 10.69
N GLU A 76 1.42 0.83 10.82
CA GLU A 76 2.41 1.13 9.78
C GLU A 76 3.32 -0.07 9.48
N THR A 77 3.78 -0.76 10.53
CA THR A 77 4.59 -1.96 10.37
C THR A 77 3.78 -3.10 9.73
N ALA A 78 2.48 -3.21 10.03
CA ALA A 78 1.61 -4.19 9.40
C ALA A 78 1.41 -3.92 7.89
N VAL A 79 1.31 -2.65 7.49
CA VAL A 79 1.30 -2.27 6.06
C VAL A 79 2.57 -2.73 5.35
N GLU A 80 3.74 -2.52 5.95
CA GLU A 80 5.01 -2.99 5.37
C GLU A 80 5.06 -4.52 5.26
N GLY A 81 4.57 -5.23 6.28
CA GLY A 81 4.44 -6.68 6.20
C GLY A 81 3.55 -7.13 5.04
N LEU A 82 2.38 -6.50 4.86
CA LEU A 82 1.44 -6.82 3.79
C LEU A 82 2.00 -6.48 2.41
N ARG A 83 2.76 -5.39 2.29
CA ARG A 83 3.46 -5.07 1.05
C ARG A 83 4.40 -6.21 0.63
N ARG A 84 5.17 -6.74 1.59
CA ARG A 84 6.12 -7.83 1.35
C ARG A 84 5.44 -9.17 1.07
N TRP A 85 4.44 -9.55 1.87
CA TRP A 85 3.94 -10.93 1.92
C TRP A 85 2.43 -11.07 1.76
N GLY A 86 1.68 -9.98 1.73
CA GLY A 86 0.23 -10.00 1.56
C GLY A 86 -0.19 -10.63 0.24
N THR A 87 -1.44 -10.98 0.11
CA THR A 87 -2.02 -11.58 -1.08
C THR A 87 -3.20 -10.76 -1.56
N ALA A 88 -3.83 -11.18 -2.67
CA ALA A 88 -5.03 -10.52 -3.15
C ALA A 88 -6.15 -10.48 -2.09
N ASP A 89 -6.18 -11.46 -1.18
CA ASP A 89 -7.17 -11.55 -0.10
C ASP A 89 -7.02 -10.44 0.96
N ASP A 90 -5.84 -9.81 1.05
CA ASP A 90 -5.58 -8.71 1.98
C ASP A 90 -5.96 -7.34 1.42
N LEU A 91 -6.23 -7.24 0.11
CA LEU A 91 -6.54 -5.98 -0.57
C LEU A 91 -7.74 -5.24 0.04
N PRO A 92 -8.88 -5.88 0.38
CA PRO A 92 -10.00 -5.19 0.99
C PRO A 92 -9.64 -4.49 2.30
N ALA A 93 -8.82 -5.15 3.14
CA ALA A 93 -8.39 -4.59 4.43
C ALA A 93 -7.44 -3.40 4.23
N LEU A 94 -6.51 -3.48 3.27
CA LEU A 94 -5.62 -2.37 2.91
C LEU A 94 -6.36 -1.18 2.30
N VAL A 95 -7.34 -1.43 1.41
CA VAL A 95 -8.18 -0.37 0.83
C VAL A 95 -8.95 0.36 1.91
N ALA A 96 -9.61 -0.39 2.82
CA ALA A 96 -10.31 0.20 3.96
C ALA A 96 -9.34 0.94 4.92
N TYR A 97 -8.10 0.46 5.07
CA TYR A 97 -7.05 1.15 5.81
C TYR A 97 -6.64 2.47 5.15
N ALA A 98 -6.31 2.45 3.87
CA ALA A 98 -5.89 3.63 3.14
C ALA A 98 -6.98 4.71 3.11
N ALA A 99 -8.26 4.33 3.01
CA ALA A 99 -9.37 5.28 3.02
C ALA A 99 -9.50 6.07 4.34
N ARG A 100 -9.21 5.45 5.50
CA ARG A 100 -9.36 6.10 6.82
C ARG A 100 -8.13 6.88 7.29
N VAL A 101 -6.95 6.57 6.78
CA VAL A 101 -5.72 7.28 7.20
C VAL A 101 -5.71 8.68 6.60
N ALA A 102 -5.17 9.66 7.32
CA ALA A 102 -4.98 11.02 6.80
C ALA A 102 -4.15 11.01 5.51
N THR A 103 -4.40 11.96 4.61
CA THR A 103 -3.79 12.02 3.26
C THR A 103 -2.27 11.82 3.26
N HIS A 104 -1.55 12.47 4.17
CA HIS A 104 -0.08 12.34 4.31
C HIS A 104 0.40 10.92 4.65
N GLY A 105 -0.41 10.13 5.34
CA GLY A 105 -0.09 8.74 5.71
C GLY A 105 -0.59 7.68 4.73
N ARG A 106 -1.23 8.08 3.62
CA ARG A 106 -1.82 7.13 2.66
C ARG A 106 -0.79 6.50 1.70
N ASN A 107 0.39 7.07 1.52
CA ASN A 107 1.34 6.58 0.52
C ASN A 107 1.76 5.13 0.76
N ALA A 108 2.09 4.76 2.00
CA ALA A 108 2.52 3.40 2.34
C ALA A 108 1.45 2.32 2.03
N PRO A 109 0.17 2.47 2.44
CA PRO A 109 -0.83 1.47 2.10
C PRO A 109 -1.23 1.47 0.62
N LEU A 110 -1.13 2.60 -0.09
CA LEU A 110 -1.31 2.61 -1.55
C LEU A 110 -0.20 1.83 -2.27
N ASP A 111 1.07 2.06 -1.89
CA ASP A 111 2.22 1.29 -2.39
C ASP A 111 2.06 -0.21 -2.11
N ALA A 112 1.56 -0.57 -0.92
CA ALA A 112 1.26 -1.96 -0.58
C ALA A 112 0.19 -2.57 -1.51
N ILE A 113 -0.90 -1.85 -1.78
CA ILE A 113 -1.95 -2.31 -2.70
C ILE A 113 -1.40 -2.49 -4.12
N GLU A 114 -0.67 -1.49 -4.64
CA GLU A 114 -0.06 -1.53 -5.97
C GLU A 114 0.93 -2.69 -6.11
N THR A 115 1.77 -2.90 -5.10
CA THR A 115 2.75 -3.99 -5.03
C THR A 115 2.04 -5.36 -5.06
N ILE A 116 1.00 -5.55 -4.25
CA ILE A 116 0.23 -6.81 -4.23
C ILE A 116 -0.44 -7.05 -5.59
N CYS A 117 -1.08 -6.02 -6.16
CA CYS A 117 -1.76 -6.15 -7.46
C CYS A 117 -0.77 -6.52 -8.57
N THR A 118 0.40 -5.87 -8.60
CA THR A 118 1.48 -6.16 -9.55
C THR A 118 1.97 -7.60 -9.39
N ARG A 119 2.31 -8.00 -8.16
CA ARG A 119 2.83 -9.35 -7.87
C ARG A 119 1.81 -10.46 -8.15
N THR A 120 0.52 -10.18 -8.00
CA THR A 120 -0.56 -11.16 -8.22
C THR A 120 -1.21 -11.06 -9.60
N HIS A 121 -0.69 -10.18 -10.47
CA HIS A 121 -1.26 -9.88 -11.80
C HIS A 121 -2.77 -9.55 -11.76
N ARG A 122 -3.19 -8.78 -10.75
CA ARG A 122 -4.56 -8.30 -10.58
C ARG A 122 -4.64 -6.80 -10.92
N PRO A 123 -5.77 -6.31 -11.46
CA PRO A 123 -6.00 -4.87 -11.59
C PRO A 123 -6.18 -4.23 -10.21
N LEU A 124 -5.94 -2.91 -10.10
CA LEU A 124 -6.23 -2.17 -8.88
C LEU A 124 -7.72 -2.26 -8.51
N PRO A 125 -8.07 -2.47 -7.22
CA PRO A 125 -9.46 -2.55 -6.76
C PRO A 125 -10.27 -1.31 -7.16
N SER A 126 -11.56 -1.50 -7.50
CA SER A 126 -12.52 -0.41 -7.80
C SER A 126 -12.50 0.71 -6.75
N ALA A 127 -12.43 0.32 -5.48
CA ALA A 127 -12.42 1.21 -4.32
C ALA A 127 -11.02 1.73 -3.92
N HIS A 128 -9.99 1.56 -4.76
CA HIS A 128 -8.65 2.07 -4.49
C HIS A 128 -8.67 3.58 -4.20
N PRO A 129 -8.22 4.05 -3.01
CA PRO A 129 -8.38 5.44 -2.59
C PRO A 129 -7.28 6.37 -3.08
N GLY A 130 -6.33 5.84 -3.85
CA GLY A 130 -5.29 6.60 -4.54
C GLY A 130 -5.72 7.01 -5.95
N PRO A 131 -5.05 8.00 -6.53
CA PRO A 131 -5.37 8.46 -7.88
C PRO A 131 -5.25 7.33 -8.89
N ARG A 132 -6.23 7.20 -9.79
CA ARG A 132 -6.25 6.17 -10.83
C ARG A 132 -5.65 6.69 -12.12
N LEU A 133 -4.84 5.90 -12.80
CA LEU A 133 -4.43 6.24 -14.16
C LEU A 133 -5.55 5.91 -15.14
N GLU A 134 -5.96 6.90 -15.92
CA GLU A 134 -6.86 6.78 -17.06
C GLU A 134 -6.04 6.90 -18.33
N ILE A 135 -6.09 5.89 -19.20
CA ILE A 135 -5.37 5.89 -20.48
C ILE A 135 -6.39 6.07 -21.59
N VAL A 136 -6.37 7.24 -22.23
CA VAL A 136 -7.17 7.53 -23.42
C VAL A 136 -6.35 7.18 -24.64
N LYS A 137 -6.79 6.19 -25.41
CA LYS A 137 -6.19 5.86 -26.71
C LYS A 137 -6.87 6.66 -27.79
N VAL A 138 -6.10 7.45 -28.53
CA VAL A 138 -6.61 8.33 -29.57
C VAL A 138 -5.94 8.03 -30.90
N ARG A 139 -6.74 7.90 -31.96
CA ARG A 139 -6.27 7.74 -33.35
C ARG A 139 -6.15 9.12 -34.00
N GLY A 140 -5.21 9.26 -34.93
CA GLY A 140 -4.99 10.50 -35.66
C GLY A 140 -3.81 11.33 -35.16
N GLN A 141 -3.63 12.51 -35.74
CA GLN A 141 -2.58 13.44 -35.37
C GLN A 141 -2.97 14.18 -34.09
N VAL A 142 -2.38 13.74 -32.98
CA VAL A 142 -2.60 14.33 -31.64
C VAL A 142 -1.56 15.40 -31.35
N THR A 143 -2.04 16.57 -30.93
CA THR A 143 -1.24 17.66 -30.34
C THR A 143 -1.72 17.90 -28.92
N ILE A 144 -0.83 17.81 -27.93
CA ILE A 144 -1.15 18.17 -26.55
C ILE A 144 -0.79 19.63 -26.33
N GLU A 145 -1.74 20.41 -25.81
CA GLU A 145 -1.62 21.87 -25.64
C GLU A 145 -1.48 22.26 -24.17
N VAL A 146 -1.50 21.28 -23.25
CA VAL A 146 -1.32 21.48 -21.83
C VAL A 146 0.06 20.99 -21.35
N PRO A 147 0.68 21.66 -20.36
CA PRO A 147 1.94 21.19 -19.80
C PRO A 147 1.73 19.91 -18.98
N ARG A 148 2.78 19.11 -18.86
CA ARG A 148 2.82 17.99 -17.91
C ARG A 148 2.46 18.48 -16.51
N SER A 149 1.67 17.70 -15.78
CA SER A 149 1.11 18.03 -14.48
C SER A 149 0.00 19.09 -14.49
N ALA A 150 -0.54 19.48 -15.65
CA ALA A 150 -1.73 20.33 -15.71
C ALA A 150 -2.90 19.69 -14.95
N LEU A 151 -3.53 20.47 -14.06
CA LEU A 151 -4.77 20.12 -13.39
C LEU A 151 -5.93 20.42 -14.33
N LEU A 152 -6.81 19.45 -14.52
CA LEU A 152 -7.90 19.50 -15.49
C LEU A 152 -9.19 19.08 -14.80
N SER A 153 -10.27 19.78 -15.11
CA SER A 153 -11.65 19.36 -14.85
C SER A 153 -12.18 18.60 -16.07
N ILE A 154 -13.21 17.79 -15.87
CA ILE A 154 -13.93 17.16 -16.99
C ILE A 154 -14.36 18.21 -18.03
N GLY A 155 -14.03 17.97 -19.30
CA GLY A 155 -14.32 18.88 -20.41
C GLY A 155 -13.25 19.94 -20.69
N ASP A 156 -12.23 20.09 -19.84
CA ASP A 156 -11.13 21.02 -20.11
C ASP A 156 -10.33 20.61 -21.35
N PRO A 157 -9.79 21.58 -22.13
CA PRO A 157 -9.00 21.28 -23.31
C PRO A 157 -7.67 20.60 -22.93
N LEU A 158 -7.43 19.42 -23.50
CA LEU A 158 -6.14 18.72 -23.47
C LEU A 158 -5.26 19.08 -24.67
N GLY A 159 -5.91 19.34 -25.80
CA GLY A 159 -5.27 19.67 -27.07
C GLY A 159 -6.18 19.35 -28.25
N THR A 160 -5.61 18.82 -29.33
CA THR A 160 -6.35 18.55 -30.58
C THR A 160 -6.01 17.20 -31.18
N VAL A 161 -6.96 16.65 -31.95
CA VAL A 161 -6.88 15.40 -32.71
C VAL A 161 -7.44 15.67 -34.09
N ASP A 162 -6.58 15.61 -35.11
CA ASP A 162 -6.97 15.94 -36.50
C ASP A 162 -7.68 17.30 -36.61
N GLY A 163 -7.26 18.27 -35.78
CA GLY A 163 -7.84 19.62 -35.71
C GLY A 163 -9.11 19.75 -34.87
N ALA A 164 -9.70 18.64 -34.38
CA ALA A 164 -10.83 18.67 -33.46
C ALA A 164 -10.36 18.73 -31.99
N PRO A 165 -11.10 19.38 -31.07
CA PRO A 165 -10.74 19.43 -29.66
C PRO A 165 -10.65 18.04 -29.01
N LEU A 166 -9.56 17.80 -28.29
CA LEU A 166 -9.41 16.70 -27.35
C LEU A 166 -9.67 17.26 -25.95
N LEU A 167 -10.68 16.71 -25.27
CA LEU A 167 -11.10 17.19 -23.96
C LEU A 167 -10.77 16.16 -22.87
N ALA A 168 -10.52 16.65 -21.67
CA ALA A 168 -10.30 15.81 -20.50
C ALA A 168 -11.57 15.00 -20.18
N PRO A 169 -11.51 13.66 -20.14
CA PRO A 169 -12.68 12.81 -19.88
C PRO A 169 -13.09 12.79 -18.40
N CYS A 170 -12.24 13.33 -17.51
CA CYS A 170 -12.47 13.38 -16.08
C CYS A 170 -11.53 14.39 -15.40
N ASP A 171 -11.89 14.76 -14.18
CA ASP A 171 -11.02 15.54 -13.29
C ASP A 171 -9.70 14.80 -13.07
N SER A 172 -8.59 15.40 -13.50
CA SER A 172 -7.32 14.69 -13.62
C SER A 172 -6.10 15.60 -13.63
N VAL A 173 -4.93 14.98 -13.53
CA VAL A 173 -3.63 15.59 -13.79
C VAL A 173 -3.05 14.97 -15.04
N PHE A 174 -2.70 15.77 -16.05
CA PHE A 174 -2.04 15.25 -17.25
C PHE A 174 -0.64 14.72 -16.93
N ILE A 175 -0.34 13.47 -17.30
CA ILE A 175 0.93 12.81 -16.97
C ILE A 175 1.86 12.73 -18.18
N ALA A 176 1.37 12.21 -19.30
CA ALA A 176 2.17 11.99 -20.51
C ALA A 176 1.27 11.70 -21.71
N ALA A 177 1.80 11.90 -22.91
CA ALA A 177 1.21 11.40 -24.15
C ALA A 177 2.30 10.70 -24.96
N ASP A 178 2.16 9.39 -25.15
CA ASP A 178 3.14 8.56 -25.85
C ASP A 178 2.53 8.04 -27.15
N ARG A 179 3.22 8.24 -28.27
CA ARG A 179 2.77 7.75 -29.58
C ARG A 179 3.25 6.31 -29.79
N ASP A 180 2.32 5.39 -29.97
CA ASP A 180 2.56 4.05 -30.50
C ASP A 180 2.19 4.00 -32.01
N PRO A 181 2.50 2.91 -32.73
CA PRO A 181 2.26 2.84 -34.18
C PRO A 181 0.79 3.01 -34.60
N GLU A 182 -0.18 2.74 -33.72
CA GLU A 182 -1.60 2.78 -34.04
C GLU A 182 -2.36 3.92 -33.34
N HIS A 183 -1.92 4.33 -32.14
CA HIS A 183 -2.59 5.26 -31.24
C HIS A 183 -1.59 6.20 -30.56
N THR A 184 -2.05 7.39 -30.20
CA THR A 184 -1.43 8.16 -29.11
C THR A 184 -2.11 7.75 -27.79
N ARG A 185 -1.31 7.35 -26.79
CA ARG A 185 -1.76 7.01 -25.44
C ARG A 185 -1.61 8.23 -24.55
N VAL A 186 -2.72 8.88 -24.24
CA VAL A 186 -2.77 10.01 -23.29
C VAL A 186 -3.02 9.45 -21.89
N THR A 187 -2.04 9.60 -21.02
CA THR A 187 -2.09 9.14 -19.62
C THR A 187 -2.49 10.29 -18.72
N LEU A 188 -3.62 10.11 -18.03
CA LEU A 188 -4.17 11.04 -17.07
C LEU A 188 -4.18 10.38 -15.70
N ARG A 189 -3.93 11.15 -14.65
CA ARG A 189 -4.08 10.71 -13.28
C ARG A 189 -5.36 11.31 -12.71
N ARG A 190 -6.42 10.52 -12.60
CA ARG A 190 -7.71 10.96 -12.04
C ARG A 190 -7.50 11.54 -10.66
N LEU A 191 -8.10 12.69 -10.42
CA LEU A 191 -8.33 13.20 -9.09
C LEU A 191 -9.42 12.32 -8.47
N VAL A 192 -9.20 11.87 -7.24
CA VAL A 192 -10.21 11.09 -6.52
C VAL A 192 -11.35 12.08 -6.19
N PRO A 193 -12.62 11.76 -6.50
CA PRO A 193 -13.74 12.55 -6.00
C PRO A 193 -13.84 12.51 -4.48
#